data_AF-A0AAD6ZRH6-F1
#
_entry.id   AF-A0AAD6ZRH6-F1
#
_cell.length_a   1.000
_cell.length_b   1.000
_cell.length_c   1.000
_cell.angle_alpha   90.00
_cell.angle_beta   90.00
_cell.angle_gamma   90.00
#
_symmetry.space_group_name_H-M   'P 1'
#
loop_
_entity.id
_entity.type
_entity.pdbx_description
1 polymer ?
#
loop_
_entity_poly.entity_id
_entity_poly.type
_entity_poly.pdbx_seq_one_letter_code
_entity_poly.pdbx_strand_id
1 'polypeptide(L)'
;MTSGYAGLSALSDPVACLPPEISSDIFLHCLPPVPALDLPPSGARGGTDTYLIPLLTVCNAWTTMALSTPDLWAAIDIIFPCAERFPEILETWLQRARNRPLSISLRGNFDDPSVSAIYAIIWK
;
A
#
# COMPACT_ATOMS: atom_id res chain seq x y z
N MET A 1 -21.02 20.87 -33.28
CA MET A 1 -20.32 21.76 -32.35
C MET A 1 -20.31 21.11 -30.96
N THR A 2 -19.38 20.19 -30.70
CA THR A 2 -19.11 19.61 -29.37
C THR A 2 -17.64 19.17 -29.32
N SER A 3 -16.73 20.09 -29.64
CA SER A 3 -15.28 19.90 -29.47
C SER A 3 -14.82 21.03 -28.57
N GLY A 4 -14.66 20.76 -27.27
CA GLY A 4 -14.31 21.80 -26.29
C GLY A 4 -14.21 21.30 -24.85
N TYR A 5 -14.96 20.25 -24.48
CA TYR A 5 -14.97 19.74 -23.10
C TYR A 5 -13.95 18.62 -22.82
N ALA A 6 -13.38 17.99 -23.85
CA ALA A 6 -12.36 16.95 -23.68
C ALA A 6 -11.07 17.47 -23.01
N GLY A 7 -10.75 18.76 -23.21
CA GLY A 7 -9.55 19.38 -22.64
C GLY A 7 -9.63 19.70 -21.14
N LEU A 8 -10.85 19.89 -20.59
CA LEU A 8 -11.03 20.25 -19.18
C LEU A 8 -10.94 19.02 -18.25
N SER A 9 -11.39 17.85 -18.72
CA SER A 9 -11.28 16.59 -17.97
C SER A 9 -9.82 16.14 -17.78
N ALA A 10 -8.94 16.48 -18.72
CA ALA A 10 -7.51 16.22 -18.64
C ALA A 10 -6.78 17.13 -17.62
N LEU A 11 -7.33 18.32 -17.32
CA LEU A 11 -6.77 19.22 -16.31
C LEU A 11 -7.22 18.86 -14.88
N SER A 12 -8.30 18.10 -14.71
CA SER A 12 -8.82 17.72 -13.39
C SER A 12 -8.10 16.52 -12.76
N ASP A 13 -7.48 15.65 -13.57
CA ASP A 13 -6.71 14.51 -13.06
C ASP A 13 -5.42 14.33 -13.89
N PRO A 14 -4.34 15.04 -13.55
CA PRO A 14 -3.07 14.95 -14.27
C PRO A 14 -2.47 13.53 -14.25
N VAL A 15 -2.84 12.69 -13.27
CA VAL A 15 -2.36 11.31 -13.18
C VAL A 15 -3.11 10.39 -14.14
N ALA A 16 -4.37 10.71 -14.47
CA ALA A 16 -5.10 10.00 -15.52
C ALA A 16 -4.54 10.27 -16.94
N CYS A 17 -3.74 11.33 -17.12
CA CYS A 17 -3.04 11.62 -18.38
C CYS A 17 -1.70 10.88 -18.51
N LEU A 18 -1.18 10.31 -17.43
CA LEU A 18 0.05 9.53 -17.47
C LEU A 18 -0.24 8.09 -17.92
N PRO A 19 0.69 7.45 -18.64
CA PRO A 19 0.64 6.01 -18.83
C PRO A 19 0.59 5.30 -17.46
N PRO A 20 -0.18 4.20 -17.33
CA PRO A 20 -0.33 3.49 -16.06
C PRO A 20 1.02 3.02 -15.48
N GLU A 21 2.01 2.77 -16.33
CA GLU A 21 3.38 2.41 -15.93
C GLU A 21 4.04 3.52 -15.13
N ILE A 22 3.91 4.78 -15.57
CA ILE A 22 4.52 5.94 -14.91
C ILE A 22 3.81 6.24 -13.59
N SER A 23 2.48 6.17 -13.56
CA SER A 23 1.71 6.37 -12.34
C SER A 23 2.04 5.30 -11.28
N SER A 24 2.19 4.05 -11.72
CA SER A 24 2.59 2.95 -10.83
C SER A 24 4.00 3.17 -10.28
N ASP A 25 4.93 3.62 -11.11
CA ASP A 25 6.30 3.94 -10.68
C ASP A 25 6.31 5.09 -9.66
N ILE A 26 5.51 6.14 -9.87
CA ILE A 26 5.32 7.23 -8.89
C ILE A 26 4.81 6.67 -7.56
N PHE A 27 3.81 5.79 -7.58
CA PHE A 27 3.28 5.19 -6.35
C PHE A 27 4.33 4.37 -5.60
N LEU A 28 5.21 3.66 -6.32
CA LEU A 28 6.32 2.93 -5.72
C LEU A 28 7.33 3.85 -5.05
N HIS A 29 7.57 5.04 -5.62
CA HIS A 29 8.42 6.06 -5.00
C HIS A 29 7.77 6.74 -3.78
N CYS A 30 6.44 6.59 -3.60
CA CYS A 30 5.75 7.01 -2.39
C CYS A 30 5.86 6.00 -1.24
N LEU A 31 6.32 4.77 -1.51
CA LEU A 31 6.58 3.80 -0.46
C LEU A 31 7.79 4.23 0.38
N PRO A 32 7.79 3.95 1.70
CA PRO A 32 8.99 4.12 2.49
C PRO A 32 10.11 3.24 1.91
N PRO A 33 11.38 3.71 1.87
CA PRO A 33 12.50 2.87 1.53
C PRO A 33 12.50 1.60 2.38
N VAL A 34 12.83 0.44 1.80
CA VAL A 34 12.90 -0.84 2.51
C VAL A 34 13.76 -0.80 3.81
N PRO A 35 14.89 -0.05 3.92
CA PRO A 35 15.59 0.12 5.20
C PRO A 35 14.95 1.17 6.15
N ALA A 36 13.97 1.95 5.69
CA ALA A 36 13.25 2.93 6.49
C ALA A 36 12.07 2.33 7.28
N LEU A 37 11.68 1.09 6.99
CA LEU A 37 10.78 0.32 7.86
C LEU A 37 11.39 0.08 9.26
N ASP A 38 12.71 0.18 9.39
CA ASP A 38 13.45 0.03 10.65
C ASP A 38 13.64 1.37 11.39
N LEU A 39 13.30 2.51 10.78
CA LEU A 39 13.43 3.80 11.44
C LEU A 39 12.30 4.00 12.46
N PRO A 40 12.62 4.48 13.69
CA PRO A 40 11.59 4.84 14.64
C PRO A 40 10.73 5.95 14.03
N PRO A 41 9.40 5.83 14.07
CA PRO A 41 8.55 6.84 13.48
C PRO A 41 8.81 8.18 14.17
N SER A 42 9.05 9.23 13.38
CA SER A 42 8.94 10.60 13.90
C SER A 42 7.46 10.89 14.19
N GLY A 43 6.95 10.37 15.31
CA GLY A 43 5.59 10.63 15.81
C GLY A 43 4.41 10.07 15.00
N ALA A 44 4.59 9.56 13.78
CA ALA A 44 3.51 9.00 12.97
C ALA A 44 3.24 7.53 13.34
N ARG A 45 1.98 7.15 13.55
CA ARG A 45 1.52 5.75 13.74
C ARG A 45 1.65 4.94 12.44
N GLY A 46 2.83 4.91 11.85
CA GLY A 46 3.04 4.49 10.47
C GLY A 46 3.10 2.98 10.31
N GLY A 47 1.97 2.36 9.97
CA GLY A 47 1.93 1.02 9.35
C GLY A 47 1.67 1.12 7.85
N THR A 48 1.62 -0.03 7.17
CA THR A 48 1.37 -0.12 5.71
C THR A 48 0.17 0.69 5.23
N ASP A 49 -0.86 0.76 6.06
CA ASP A 49 -2.09 1.54 5.84
C ASP A 49 -1.81 3.02 5.52
N THR A 50 -0.74 3.57 6.08
CA THR A 50 -0.41 5.00 5.99
C THR A 50 -0.06 5.42 4.56
N TYR A 51 0.53 4.53 3.78
CA TYR A 51 0.86 4.81 2.38
C TYR A 51 -0.11 4.16 1.39
N LEU A 52 -0.69 2.99 1.70
CA LEU A 52 -1.64 2.33 0.79
C LEU A 52 -3.04 2.96 0.79
N ILE A 53 -3.60 3.34 1.94
CA ILE A 53 -4.97 3.86 2.01
C ILE A 53 -5.13 5.16 1.20
N PRO A 54 -4.21 6.14 1.25
CA PRO A 54 -4.30 7.32 0.40
C PRO A 54 -4.39 6.96 -1.09
N LEU A 55 -3.58 6.01 -1.57
CA LEU A 55 -3.60 5.59 -2.97
C LEU A 55 -4.93 4.94 -3.37
N LEU A 56 -5.58 4.24 -2.44
CA LEU A 56 -6.85 3.54 -2.70
C LEU A 56 -8.08 4.45 -2.63
N THR A 57 -7.97 5.67 -2.08
CA THR A 57 -9.12 6.53 -1.74
C THR A 57 -9.22 7.83 -2.56
N VAL A 58 -8.20 8.18 -3.34
CA VAL A 58 -8.18 9.42 -4.15
C VAL A 58 -9.24 9.41 -5.27
N CYS A 59 -9.16 8.46 -6.20
CA CYS A 59 -10.12 8.30 -7.29
C CYS A 59 -10.11 6.86 -7.80
N ASN A 60 -11.16 6.45 -8.54
CA ASN A 60 -11.25 5.08 -9.08
C ASN A 60 -10.06 4.68 -9.96
N ALA A 61 -9.44 5.63 -10.67
CA ALA A 61 -8.26 5.35 -11.50
C ALA A 61 -7.07 4.96 -10.63
N TRP A 62 -6.81 5.69 -9.54
CA TRP A 62 -5.74 5.38 -8.59
C TRP A 62 -5.99 4.06 -7.88
N THR A 63 -7.23 3.82 -7.43
CA THR A 63 -7.60 2.53 -6.83
C THR A 63 -7.32 1.38 -7.79
N THR A 64 -7.70 1.52 -9.07
CA THR A 64 -7.46 0.49 -10.09
C THR A 64 -5.97 0.25 -10.31
N MET A 65 -5.17 1.33 -10.45
CA MET A 65 -3.72 1.24 -10.66
C MET A 65 -2.99 0.65 -9.45
N ALA A 66 -3.36 1.06 -8.23
CA ALA A 66 -2.78 0.53 -7.00
C ALA A 66 -3.11 -0.95 -6.81
N LEU A 67 -4.35 -1.36 -7.09
CA LEU A 67 -4.76 -2.77 -7.05
C LEU A 67 -4.06 -3.62 -8.12
N SER A 68 -3.72 -3.04 -9.28
CA SER A 68 -3.03 -3.74 -10.36
C SER A 68 -1.51 -3.78 -10.23
N THR A 69 -0.92 -3.14 -9.22
CA THR A 69 0.53 -3.03 -9.04
C THR A 69 0.99 -3.90 -7.86
N PRO A 70 1.47 -5.14 -8.10
CA PRO A 70 1.80 -6.08 -7.03
C PRO A 70 2.92 -5.58 -6.11
N ASP A 71 3.86 -4.81 -6.63
CA ASP A 71 5.01 -4.29 -5.87
C ASP A 71 4.58 -3.38 -4.71
N LEU A 72 3.44 -2.68 -4.82
CA LEU A 72 2.89 -1.86 -3.72
C LEU A 72 2.47 -2.71 -2.51
N TRP A 73 2.03 -3.95 -2.75
CA TRP A 73 1.55 -4.85 -1.71
C TRP A 73 2.67 -5.72 -1.14
N ALA A 74 3.88 -5.66 -1.70
CA ALA A 74 5.03 -6.45 -1.27
C ALA A 74 5.80 -5.81 -0.11
N ALA A 75 5.60 -4.51 0.16
CA ALA A 75 6.18 -3.81 1.30
C ALA A 75 5.16 -3.71 2.44
N ILE A 76 5.37 -4.47 3.52
CA ILE A 76 4.42 -4.62 4.63
C ILE A 76 5.11 -4.26 5.96
N ASP A 77 4.61 -3.22 6.60
CA ASP A 77 4.95 -2.80 7.95
C ASP A 77 3.80 -3.11 8.91
N ILE A 78 4.07 -3.94 9.92
CA ILE A 78 3.10 -4.42 10.92
C ILE A 78 3.52 -3.89 12.28
N ILE A 79 2.59 -3.18 12.94
CA ILE A 79 2.78 -2.64 14.29
C ILE A 79 1.83 -3.36 15.25
N PHE A 80 2.38 -3.92 16.32
CA PHE A 80 1.63 -4.55 17.41
C PHE A 80 1.38 -3.60 18.59
N PRO A 81 0.20 -3.68 19.24
CA PRO A 81 -0.94 -4.54 18.89
C PRO A 81 -1.62 -4.06 17.59
N CYS A 82 -2.00 -5.00 16.74
CA CYS A 82 -2.74 -4.70 15.51
C CYS A 82 -4.25 -4.85 15.73
N ALA A 83 -5.06 -4.31 14.81
CA ALA A 83 -6.50 -4.49 14.87
C ALA A 83 -6.89 -5.97 14.72
N GLU A 84 -8.00 -6.40 15.34
CA GLU A 84 -8.49 -7.79 15.26
C GLU A 84 -8.67 -8.27 13.82
N ARG A 85 -9.06 -7.38 12.91
CA ARG A 85 -9.29 -7.66 11.48
C ARG A 85 -8.03 -7.54 10.60
N PHE A 86 -6.88 -7.28 11.19
CA PHE A 86 -5.63 -7.11 10.47
C PHE A 86 -5.14 -8.41 9.79
N PRO A 87 -5.31 -9.61 10.38
CA PRO A 87 -4.95 -10.87 9.71
C PRO A 87 -5.63 -11.05 8.33
N GLU A 88 -6.93 -10.75 8.21
CA GLU A 88 -7.66 -10.86 6.94
C GLU A 88 -7.20 -9.80 5.92
N ILE A 89 -6.85 -8.61 6.40
CA ILE A 89 -6.28 -7.55 5.58
C ILE A 89 -4.89 -7.97 5.06
N LEU A 90 -4.06 -8.53 5.94
CA LEU A 90 -2.73 -9.03 5.60
C LEU A 90 -2.79 -10.14 4.54
N GLU A 91 -3.70 -11.12 4.69
CA GLU A 91 -3.90 -12.15 3.67
C GLU A 91 -4.26 -11.52 2.31
N THR A 92 -5.12 -10.51 2.32
CA THR A 92 -5.50 -9.80 1.09
C THR A 92 -4.29 -9.10 0.45
N TRP A 93 -3.40 -8.51 1.25
CA TRP A 93 -2.19 -7.86 0.75
C TRP A 93 -1.21 -8.87 0.18
N LEU A 94 -0.97 -9.98 0.88
CA LEU A 94 -0.11 -11.07 0.39
C LEU A 94 -0.62 -11.66 -0.92
N GLN A 95 -1.94 -11.88 -1.05
CA GLN A 95 -2.55 -12.33 -2.31
C GLN A 95 -2.30 -11.35 -3.46
N ARG A 96 -2.29 -10.04 -3.18
CA ARG A 96 -2.04 -9.00 -4.19
C ARG A 96 -0.57 -8.82 -4.53
N ALA A 97 0.33 -9.08 -3.59
CA ALA A 97 1.77 -9.09 -3.83
C ALA A 97 2.21 -10.19 -4.83
N ARG A 98 1.38 -11.24 -4.99
CA ARG A 98 1.63 -12.38 -5.89
C ARG A 98 3.01 -12.99 -5.62
N ASN A 99 3.87 -13.10 -6.64
CA ASN A 99 5.21 -13.70 -6.56
C ASN A 99 6.32 -12.65 -6.39
N ARG A 100 5.99 -11.43 -5.93
CA ARG A 100 7.01 -10.41 -5.67
C ARG A 100 7.77 -10.72 -4.36
N PRO A 101 9.06 -10.38 -4.27
CA PRO A 101 9.82 -10.55 -3.04
C PRO A 101 9.20 -9.66 -1.94
N LEU A 102 8.75 -10.28 -0.85
CA LEU A 102 8.13 -9.58 0.27
C LEU A 102 9.19 -8.93 1.15
N SER A 103 8.93 -7.69 1.56
CA SER A 103 9.69 -6.95 2.55
C SER A 103 8.77 -6.69 3.74
N ILE A 104 8.97 -7.43 4.83
CA ILE A 104 8.10 -7.38 6.01
C ILE A 104 8.88 -6.84 7.21
N SER A 105 8.36 -5.80 7.86
CA SER A 105 8.85 -5.30 9.14
C SER A 105 7.80 -5.53 10.23
N LEU A 106 8.26 -6.00 11.38
CA LEU A 106 7.43 -6.29 12.55
C LEU A 106 7.93 -5.43 13.71
N ARG A 107 7.05 -4.61 14.29
CA ARG A 107 7.42 -3.66 15.36
C ARG A 107 6.35 -3.63 16.45
N GLY A 108 6.71 -3.18 17.65
CA GLY A 108 5.77 -3.03 18.78
C GLY A 108 5.86 -4.16 19.81
N ASN A 109 4.76 -4.44 20.51
CA ASN A 109 4.74 -5.45 21.57
C ASN A 109 4.50 -6.87 21.02
N PHE A 110 5.51 -7.73 21.08
CA PHE A 110 5.43 -9.11 20.59
C PHE A 110 4.71 -10.09 21.52
N ASP A 111 4.36 -9.69 22.75
CA ASP A 111 3.51 -10.48 23.65
C ASP A 111 2.01 -10.38 23.31
N ASP A 112 1.65 -9.63 22.27
CA ASP A 112 0.27 -9.49 21.82
C ASP A 112 -0.27 -10.80 21.21
N PRO A 113 -1.51 -11.23 21.53
CA PRO A 113 -2.07 -12.48 21.03
C PRO A 113 -2.17 -12.55 19.50
N SER A 114 -2.33 -11.41 18.81
CA SER A 114 -2.42 -11.37 17.34
C SER A 114 -1.11 -11.72 16.65
N VAL A 115 0.03 -11.64 17.34
CA VAL A 115 1.36 -11.99 16.82
C VAL A 115 1.38 -13.42 16.26
N SER A 116 0.77 -14.37 17.00
CA SER A 116 0.69 -15.77 16.58
C SER A 116 -0.05 -15.97 15.26
N ALA A 117 -1.16 -15.26 15.06
CA ALA A 117 -1.93 -15.30 13.82
C ALA A 117 -1.14 -14.70 12.65
N ILE A 118 -0.43 -13.59 12.87
CA ILE A 118 0.40 -12.94 11.85
C ILE A 118 1.57 -13.83 11.41
N TYR A 119 2.26 -14.47 12.35
CA TYR A 119 3.32 -15.44 12.03
C TYR A 119 2.77 -16.62 11.23
N ALA A 120 1.60 -17.16 11.60
CA ALA A 120 0.98 -18.28 10.88
C ALA A 120 0.62 -17.93 9.43
N ILE A 121 0.31 -16.67 9.14
CA ILE A 121 0.00 -16.20 7.78
C ILE A 121 1.28 -16.04 6.95
N ILE A 122 2.32 -15.43 7.50
CA ILE A 122 3.52 -15.09 6.73
C ILE A 122 4.45 -16.31 6.53
N TRP A 123 4.51 -17.24 7.48
CA TRP A 123 5.37 -18.45 7.43
C TRP A 123 4.60 -19.74 7.10
N LYS A 124 3.50 -19.62 6.36
CA LYS A 124 2.76 -20.75 5.81
C LYS A 124 3.49 -21.37 4.61
#